data_AF-A0A1C2DMQ5-F1
#
_entry.id   AF-A0A1C2DMQ5-F1
#
_cell.length_a   1.000
_cell.length_b   1.000
_cell.length_c   1.000
_cell.angle_alpha   90.00
_cell.angle_beta   90.00
_cell.angle_gamma   90.00
#
_symmetry.space_group_name_H-M   'P 1'
#
loop_
_entity.id
_entity.type
_entity.pdbx_description
1 polymer ?
#
loop_
_entity_poly.entity_id
_entity_poly.type
_entity_poly.pdbx_seq_one_letter_code
_entity_poly.pdbx_strand_id
1 'polypeptide(L)'
;MAFYVPLPVTLPRWHMIIAVVFVMTATEAIAGPIVSVCPAPLAPRRALPSDTVCVDLASRKRIAAENARAPLLWVPGPFGPKTCANGYVWREAMVQDLVCVTPDIRSFVASEQANPMLAVGQ
;
A
#
# COMPACT_ATOMS: atom_id res chain seq x y z
N MET A 1 0.88 -34.02 64.87
CA MET A 1 2.25 -33.90 65.43
C MET A 1 3.18 -34.63 64.48
N ALA A 2 4.18 -33.94 63.94
CA ALA A 2 5.04 -34.42 62.86
C ALA A 2 6.00 -35.53 63.34
N PHE A 3 6.12 -36.60 62.56
CA PHE A 3 7.29 -37.49 62.61
C PHE A 3 7.79 -37.73 61.18
N TYR A 4 9.04 -37.35 61.01
CA TYR A 4 9.85 -37.34 59.80
C TYR A 4 10.73 -38.58 59.84
N VAL A 5 10.80 -39.38 58.76
CA VAL A 5 11.84 -40.39 58.54
C VAL A 5 12.36 -40.22 57.11
N PRO A 6 13.69 -40.11 56.89
CA PRO A 6 14.27 -39.62 55.64
C PRO A 6 14.58 -40.75 54.65
N LEU A 7 14.51 -40.46 53.35
CA LEU A 7 15.27 -41.19 52.34
C LEU A 7 15.93 -40.21 51.36
N PRO A 8 17.15 -40.53 50.87
CA PRO A 8 18.09 -39.56 50.34
C PRO A 8 17.84 -39.31 48.85
N VAL A 9 17.64 -38.05 48.46
CA VAL A 9 17.78 -37.66 47.06
C VAL A 9 19.04 -36.82 46.93
N THR A 10 20.10 -37.50 46.50
CA THR A 10 21.34 -36.89 46.03
C THR A 10 21.04 -35.99 44.84
N LEU A 11 21.04 -34.68 45.03
CA LEU A 11 20.89 -33.73 43.92
C LEU A 11 22.24 -33.54 43.21
N PRO A 12 22.32 -33.70 41.87
CA PRO A 12 23.54 -33.46 41.13
C PRO A 12 23.88 -31.95 41.12
N ARG A 13 25.16 -31.67 41.41
CA ARG A 13 25.77 -30.37 41.77
C ARG A 13 25.86 -29.33 40.64
N TRP A 14 24.89 -29.25 39.73
CA TRP A 14 25.03 -28.48 38.48
C TRP A 14 23.98 -27.37 38.22
N HIS A 15 23.04 -27.12 39.13
CA HIS A 15 22.03 -26.06 38.94
C HIS A 15 22.32 -24.83 39.81
N MET A 16 23.49 -24.21 39.59
CA MET A 16 23.81 -22.92 40.22
C MET A 16 24.34 -21.91 39.21
N ILE A 17 23.68 -21.76 38.06
CA ILE A 17 23.82 -20.55 37.22
C ILE A 17 22.45 -20.23 36.63
N ILE A 18 21.78 -19.25 37.25
CA ILE A 18 20.70 -18.47 36.65
C ILE A 18 21.33 -17.68 35.51
N ALA A 19 21.32 -18.24 34.29
CA ALA A 19 21.54 -17.45 33.08
C ALA A 19 20.16 -17.11 32.53
N VAL A 20 19.81 -15.84 32.64
CA VAL A 20 18.64 -15.21 32.04
C VAL A 20 18.66 -15.50 30.53
N VAL A 21 18.01 -16.58 30.10
CA VAL A 21 17.64 -16.75 28.70
C VAL A 21 16.38 -15.93 28.52
N PHE A 22 16.58 -14.64 28.26
CA PHE A 22 15.61 -13.81 27.57
C PHE A 22 15.30 -14.54 26.26
N VAL A 23 14.27 -15.38 26.24
CA VAL A 23 13.68 -15.84 24.99
C VAL A 23 13.07 -14.56 24.40
N MET A 24 13.87 -13.86 23.61
CA MET A 24 13.40 -12.90 22.63
C MET A 24 12.36 -13.67 21.82
N THR A 25 11.08 -13.50 22.14
CA THR A 25 10.03 -13.85 21.21
C THR A 25 10.30 -12.97 19.99
N ALA A 26 10.91 -13.53 18.96
CA ALA A 26 10.89 -12.93 17.65
C ALA A 26 9.40 -12.87 17.29
N THR A 27 8.76 -11.72 17.53
CA THR A 27 7.61 -11.34 16.75
C THR A 27 8.16 -11.21 15.33
N GLU A 28 8.04 -12.29 14.57
CA GLU A 28 8.12 -12.25 13.13
C GLU A 28 7.23 -11.08 12.72
N ALA A 29 7.84 -10.09 12.08
CA ALA A 29 7.11 -9.01 11.46
C ALA A 29 6.06 -9.68 10.56
N ILE A 30 4.78 -9.51 10.90
CA ILE A 30 3.71 -9.92 10.02
C ILE A 30 3.92 -9.08 8.78
N ALA A 31 4.43 -9.69 7.71
CA ALA A 31 4.37 -9.13 6.38
C ALA A 31 2.88 -8.96 6.08
N GLY A 32 2.38 -7.75 6.37
CA GLY A 32 1.02 -7.35 6.06
C GLY A 32 0.77 -7.46 4.55
N PRO A 33 -0.48 -7.29 4.10
CA PRO A 33 -0.78 -7.34 2.68
C PRO A 33 0.08 -6.29 1.98
N ILE A 34 0.69 -6.70 0.87
CA ILE A 34 1.55 -5.94 -0.05
C ILE A 34 0.91 -4.62 -0.50
N VAL A 35 0.77 -3.64 0.38
CA VAL A 35 0.69 -2.25 -0.05
C VAL A 35 2.06 -1.96 -0.62
N SER A 36 2.16 -1.69 -1.92
CA SER A 36 3.40 -1.36 -2.61
C SER A 36 4.09 -0.20 -1.86
N VAL A 37 5.07 -0.55 -1.03
CA VAL A 37 5.89 0.44 -0.34
C VAL A 37 6.75 1.10 -1.41
N CYS A 38 6.44 2.35 -1.74
CA CYS A 38 7.24 3.10 -2.68
C CYS A 38 8.54 3.54 -2.01
N PRO A 39 9.70 3.34 -2.65
CA PRO A 39 10.96 3.84 -2.13
C PRO A 39 10.92 5.36 -2.09
N ALA A 40 11.49 5.96 -1.04
CA ALA A 40 11.60 7.41 -0.97
C ALA A 40 12.43 7.94 -2.16
N PRO A 41 12.03 9.06 -2.81
CA PRO A 41 10.98 10.01 -2.42
C PRO A 41 9.59 9.76 -3.05
N LEU A 42 9.37 8.58 -3.64
CA LEU A 42 8.14 8.29 -4.38
C LEU A 42 6.97 7.96 -3.46
N ALA A 43 5.77 8.15 -3.99
CA ALA A 43 4.50 7.84 -3.33
C ALA A 43 3.67 6.88 -4.20
N PRO A 44 2.81 6.05 -3.58
CA PRO A 44 1.93 5.14 -4.33
C PRO A 44 0.94 5.96 -5.15
N ARG A 45 0.83 5.69 -6.45
CA ARG A 45 0.00 6.45 -7.39
C ARG A 45 -1.48 6.47 -6.98
N ARG A 46 -2.00 5.36 -6.46
CA ARG A 46 -3.39 5.20 -5.97
C ARG A 46 -4.45 5.67 -6.99
N ALA A 47 -4.26 5.33 -8.26
CA ALA A 47 -5.31 5.52 -9.26
C ALA A 47 -6.51 4.60 -8.97
N LEU A 48 -6.27 3.37 -8.49
CA LEU A 48 -7.25 2.37 -8.06
C LEU A 48 -6.78 1.67 -6.77
N PRO A 49 -7.65 0.94 -6.04
CA PRO A 49 -7.28 0.27 -4.79
C PRO A 49 -6.13 -0.73 -4.91
N SER A 50 -5.99 -1.39 -6.06
CA SER A 50 -4.94 -2.36 -6.37
C SER A 50 -3.75 -1.77 -7.14
N ASP A 51 -3.65 -0.45 -7.24
CA ASP A 51 -2.58 0.22 -7.97
C ASP A 51 -1.24 0.12 -7.22
N THR A 52 -0.26 -0.51 -7.86
CA THR A 52 1.09 -0.76 -7.32
C THR A 52 2.14 0.21 -7.85
N VAL A 53 1.76 1.12 -8.75
CA VAL A 53 2.71 2.04 -9.41
C VAL A 53 3.15 3.13 -8.43
N CYS A 54 4.43 3.47 -8.46
CA CYS A 54 5.01 4.59 -7.72
C CYS A 54 5.20 5.80 -8.63
N VAL A 55 4.89 6.99 -8.12
CA VAL A 55 5.01 8.29 -8.81
C VAL A 55 5.58 9.33 -7.86
N ASP A 56 6.00 10.48 -8.39
CA ASP A 56 6.35 11.64 -7.57
C ASP A 56 5.15 12.18 -6.75
N LEU A 57 5.43 13.06 -5.78
CA LEU A 57 4.42 13.59 -4.88
C LEU A 57 3.43 14.55 -5.57
N ALA A 58 3.85 15.27 -6.61
CA ALA A 58 2.98 16.17 -7.37
C ALA A 58 1.96 15.35 -8.18
N SER A 59 2.40 14.30 -8.85
CA SER A 59 1.56 13.33 -9.55
C SER A 59 0.58 12.64 -8.61
N ARG A 60 1.05 12.22 -7.42
CA ARG A 60 0.16 11.69 -6.38
C ARG A 60 -0.95 12.67 -6.02
N LYS A 61 -0.66 13.96 -5.84
CA LYS A 61 -1.66 14.98 -5.48
C LYS A 61 -2.67 15.23 -6.60
N ARG A 62 -2.21 15.32 -7.86
CA ARG A 62 -3.07 15.45 -9.05
C ARG A 62 -4.07 14.31 -9.13
N ILE A 63 -3.59 13.06 -9.03
CA ILE A 63 -4.43 11.85 -9.09
C ILE A 63 -5.44 11.82 -7.94
N ALA A 64 -5.06 12.27 -6.74
CA ALA A 64 -5.99 12.35 -5.62
C ALA A 64 -7.14 13.33 -5.90
N ALA A 65 -6.83 14.51 -6.49
CA ALA A 65 -7.84 15.50 -6.87
C ALA A 65 -8.77 14.98 -7.98
N GLU A 66 -8.21 14.31 -8.99
CA GLU A 66 -8.96 13.69 -10.09
C GLU A 66 -9.91 12.58 -9.58
N ASN A 67 -9.42 11.70 -8.71
CA ASN A 67 -10.23 10.64 -8.11
C ASN A 67 -11.37 11.22 -7.25
N ALA A 68 -11.11 12.30 -6.51
CA ALA A 68 -12.12 12.95 -5.67
C ALA A 68 -13.27 13.57 -6.48
N ARG A 69 -12.97 14.08 -7.68
CA ARG A 69 -13.98 14.65 -8.60
C ARG A 69 -14.63 13.63 -9.53
N ALA A 70 -14.14 12.38 -9.59
CA ALA A 70 -14.63 11.39 -10.55
C ALA A 70 -16.16 11.21 -10.54
N PRO A 71 -16.84 11.14 -9.37
CA PRO A 71 -18.30 11.01 -9.34
C PRO A 71 -19.06 12.19 -9.93
N LEU A 72 -18.45 13.39 -9.94
CA LEU A 72 -19.07 14.61 -10.48
C LEU A 72 -19.04 14.67 -12.01
N LEU A 73 -18.22 13.82 -12.63
CA LEU A 73 -17.99 13.82 -14.08
C LEU A 73 -18.60 12.60 -14.78
N TRP A 74 -19.28 11.75 -14.02
CA TRP A 74 -20.02 10.60 -14.54
C TRP A 74 -21.46 10.97 -14.85
N VAL A 75 -21.96 10.42 -15.93
CA VAL A 75 -23.37 10.44 -16.32
C VAL A 75 -23.80 9.03 -16.73
N PRO A 76 -25.09 8.67 -16.59
CA PRO A 76 -25.64 7.52 -17.29
C PRO A 76 -25.51 7.72 -18.80
N GLY A 77 -24.97 6.73 -19.51
CA GLY A 77 -24.76 6.85 -20.95
C GLY A 77 -24.43 5.52 -21.64
N PRO A 78 -23.97 5.59 -22.90
CA PRO A 78 -23.70 4.41 -23.74
C PRO A 78 -22.74 3.38 -23.15
N PHE A 79 -21.90 3.78 -22.19
CA PHE A 79 -20.90 2.93 -21.55
C PHE A 79 -21.25 2.61 -20.08
N GLY A 80 -22.53 2.75 -19.73
CA GLY A 80 -23.05 2.50 -18.39
C GLY A 80 -23.08 3.75 -17.49
N PRO A 81 -23.26 3.57 -16.17
CA PRO A 81 -23.47 4.67 -15.21
C PRO A 81 -22.22 5.55 -14.98
N LYS A 82 -21.04 5.08 -15.44
CA LYS A 82 -19.77 5.81 -15.35
C LYS A 82 -19.28 6.26 -16.73
N THR A 83 -20.22 6.65 -17.59
CA THR A 83 -19.90 7.31 -18.86
C THR A 83 -19.41 8.72 -18.55
N CYS A 84 -18.36 9.20 -19.21
CA CYS A 84 -17.90 10.58 -19.00
C CYS A 84 -18.92 11.60 -19.54
N ALA A 85 -19.13 12.67 -18.78
CA ALA A 85 -19.91 13.82 -19.21
C ALA A 85 -19.30 14.47 -20.48
N ASN A 86 -20.12 15.19 -21.25
CA ASN A 86 -19.67 15.89 -22.45
C ASN A 86 -18.46 16.81 -22.16
N GLY A 87 -17.44 16.74 -23.01
CA GLY A 87 -16.17 17.47 -22.85
C GLY A 87 -15.13 16.78 -21.96
N TYR A 88 -15.46 15.61 -21.38
CA TYR A 88 -14.54 14.79 -20.61
C TYR A 88 -14.30 13.44 -21.27
N VAL A 89 -13.13 12.85 -20.99
CA VAL A 89 -12.71 11.54 -21.49
C VAL A 89 -12.15 10.71 -20.33
N TRP A 90 -12.19 9.38 -20.43
CA TRP A 90 -11.50 8.55 -19.44
C TRP A 90 -10.00 8.87 -19.46
N ARG A 91 -9.42 8.94 -18.27
CA ARG A 91 -8.00 9.24 -18.07
C ARG A 91 -7.09 8.15 -18.63
N GLU A 92 -7.57 6.91 -18.64
CA GLU A 92 -6.86 5.74 -19.18
C GLU A 92 -5.48 5.50 -18.55
N ALA A 93 -5.30 5.85 -17.27
CA ALA A 93 -4.04 5.56 -16.56
C ALA A 93 -3.81 4.06 -16.36
N MET A 94 -4.86 3.25 -16.54
CA MET A 94 -4.85 1.80 -16.73
C MET A 94 -6.21 1.33 -17.29
N VAL A 95 -6.31 0.06 -17.70
CA VAL A 95 -7.52 -0.52 -18.33
C VAL A 95 -8.80 -0.33 -17.49
N GLN A 96 -8.69 -0.32 -16.16
CA GLN A 96 -9.83 -0.23 -15.25
C GLN A 96 -10.08 1.20 -14.72
N ASP A 97 -9.38 2.19 -15.25
CA ASP A 97 -9.45 3.57 -14.79
C ASP A 97 -10.69 4.28 -15.33
N LEU A 98 -11.73 4.35 -14.49
CA LEU A 98 -13.00 5.00 -14.84
C LEU A 98 -13.04 6.49 -14.46
N VAL A 99 -11.90 7.10 -14.13
CA VAL A 99 -11.84 8.53 -13.81
C VAL A 99 -11.94 9.34 -15.10
N CYS A 100 -12.86 10.29 -15.14
CA CYS A 100 -13.01 11.22 -16.25
C CYS A 100 -12.16 12.48 -16.01
N VAL A 101 -11.46 12.93 -17.03
CA VAL A 101 -10.58 14.11 -17.03
C VAL A 101 -10.75 14.90 -18.33
N THR A 102 -10.11 16.06 -18.45
CA THR A 102 -10.09 16.79 -19.72
C THR A 102 -9.18 16.08 -20.73
N PRO A 103 -9.37 16.29 -22.06
CA PRO A 103 -8.50 15.72 -23.08
C PRO A 103 -7.01 16.05 -22.90
N ASP A 104 -6.69 17.25 -22.42
CA ASP A 104 -5.31 17.68 -22.14
C ASP A 104 -4.66 16.81 -21.05
N ILE A 105 -5.41 16.53 -19.98
CA ILE A 105 -4.93 15.69 -18.88
C ILE A 105 -4.75 14.25 -19.33
N ARG A 106 -5.67 13.69 -20.15
CA ARG A 106 -5.48 12.36 -20.75
C ARG A 106 -4.20 12.31 -21.59
N SER A 107 -3.95 13.36 -22.36
CA SER A 107 -2.75 13.46 -23.22
C SER A 107 -1.47 13.54 -22.38
N PHE A 108 -1.51 14.27 -21.27
CA PHE A 108 -0.43 14.33 -20.30
C PHE A 108 -0.19 12.98 -19.61
N VAL A 109 -1.23 12.28 -19.16
CA VAL A 109 -1.07 10.96 -18.54
C VAL A 109 -0.50 9.94 -19.55
N ALA A 110 -0.93 10.00 -20.80
CA ALA A 110 -0.38 9.15 -21.85
C ALA A 110 1.12 9.42 -22.08
N SER A 111 1.58 10.68 -21.97
CA SER A 111 3.00 11.01 -22.09
C SER A 111 3.82 10.55 -20.87
N GLU A 112 3.27 10.66 -19.66
CA GLU A 112 3.87 10.10 -18.43
C GLU A 112 4.02 8.57 -18.52
N GLN A 113 3.03 7.87 -19.08
CA GLN A 113 3.08 6.41 -19.26
C GLN A 113 4.08 5.99 -20.35
N ALA A 114 4.18 6.76 -21.44
CA ALA A 114 5.13 6.49 -22.51
C ALA A 114 6.59 6.76 -22.09
N ASN A 115 6.80 7.66 -21.12
CA ASN A 115 8.11 7.96 -20.57
C ASN A 115 8.06 7.95 -19.03
N PRO A 116 8.31 6.80 -18.39
CA PRO A 116 8.26 6.67 -16.93
C PRO A 116 9.22 7.60 -16.18
N MET A 117 10.25 8.15 -16.84
CA MET A 117 11.16 9.12 -16.23
C MET A 117 10.53 10.53 -16.08
N LEU A 118 9.45 10.86 -16.80
CA LEU A 118 8.68 12.08 -16.59
C LEU A 118 7.84 12.03 -15.30
N ALA A 119 7.40 10.84 -14.87
CA ALA A 119 6.66 10.64 -13.62
C ALA A 119 7.55 10.71 -12.35
N VAL A 120 8.84 11.03 -12.52
CA VAL A 120 9.86 11.06 -11.45
C VAL A 120 10.44 12.48 -11.27
N GLY A 121 9.93 13.52 -11.94
CA GLY A 121 10.64 14.81 -11.87
C GLY A 121 9.96 16.07 -12.39
N GLN A 122 8.70 16.34 -12.04
CA GLN A 122 8.15 17.71 -12.08
C GLN A 122 7.39 18.07 -10.81
#